data_AF-A0A6A5ALT5-F1
#
_entry.id   AF-A0A6A5ALT5-F1
#
_cell.length_a   1.000
_cell.length_b   1.000
_cell.length_c   1.000
_cell.angle_alpha   90.00
_cell.angle_beta   90.00
_cell.angle_gamma   90.00
#
_symmetry.space_group_name_H-M   'P 1'
#
loop_
_entity.id
_entity.type
_entity.pdbx_description
1 polymer ?
#
loop_
_entity_poly.entity_id
_entity_poly.type
_entity_poly.pdbx_seq_one_letter_code
_entity_poly.pdbx_strand_id
1 'polypeptide(L)'
;MRKAGVQVIATYGAANIAELVAILEAPYAAPGTSPEDIAAFDHQKEGMVVFLGSLARHMDKADPKVASIVQRLLDSLKIPSEPVQRAIALCLSPLIPAVKDQSTDILNSLLTDAT
;
A
#
# COMPACT_ATOMS: atom_id res chain seq x y z
N MET A 1 9.10 7.46 11.25
CA MET A 1 9.79 6.90 10.06
C MET A 1 8.92 6.92 8.79
N ARG A 2 7.64 6.48 8.84
CA ARG A 2 6.77 6.40 7.64
C ARG A 2 6.69 7.68 6.78
N LYS A 3 6.47 8.85 7.38
CA LYS A 3 6.40 10.12 6.63
C LYS A 3 7.68 10.42 5.85
N ALA A 4 8.84 10.13 6.44
CA ALA A 4 10.14 10.29 5.77
C ALA A 4 10.29 9.31 4.60
N GLY A 5 9.92 8.04 4.79
CA GLY A 5 9.94 7.04 3.71
C GLY A 5 9.03 7.42 2.54
N VAL A 6 7.81 7.88 2.82
CA VAL A 6 6.89 8.40 1.77
C VAL A 6 7.51 9.59 1.05
N GLN A 7 8.17 10.51 1.74
CA GLN A 7 8.82 11.66 1.11
C GLN A 7 10.00 11.26 0.22
N VAL A 8 10.79 10.26 0.63
CA VAL A 8 11.88 9.70 -0.17
C VAL A 8 11.32 9.10 -1.46
N ILE A 9 10.26 8.29 -1.38
CA ILE A 9 9.61 7.70 -2.56
C ILE A 9 9.01 8.79 -3.45
N ALA A 10 8.35 9.80 -2.87
CA ALA A 10 7.81 10.91 -3.65
C ALA A 10 8.88 11.68 -4.43
N THR A 11 10.11 11.74 -3.91
CA THR A 11 11.22 12.48 -4.50
C THR A 11 12.00 11.65 -5.52
N TYR A 12 12.28 10.38 -5.20
CA TYR A 12 13.19 9.52 -5.97
C TYR A 12 12.51 8.32 -6.65
N GLY A 13 11.23 8.09 -6.38
CA GLY A 13 10.49 6.91 -6.81
C GLY A 13 10.43 6.73 -8.31
N ALA A 14 10.17 7.81 -9.06
CA ALA A 14 10.06 7.77 -10.52
C ALA A 14 11.35 7.29 -11.23
N ALA A 15 12.52 7.59 -10.66
CA ALA A 15 13.81 7.22 -11.24
C ALA A 15 14.31 5.83 -10.83
N ASN A 16 13.72 5.22 -9.79
CA ASN A 16 14.23 3.99 -9.15
C ASN A 16 13.11 2.96 -8.93
N ILE A 17 12.13 2.89 -9.85
CA ILE A 17 10.95 2.04 -9.68
C ILE A 17 11.36 0.57 -9.50
N ALA A 18 12.24 0.06 -10.35
CA ALA A 18 12.63 -1.35 -10.33
C ALA A 18 13.35 -1.74 -9.03
N GLU A 19 14.31 -0.92 -8.59
CA GLU A 19 15.08 -1.15 -7.37
C GLU A 19 14.21 -1.05 -6.13
N LEU A 20 13.35 -0.03 -6.05
CA LEU A 20 12.45 0.16 -4.91
C LEU A 20 11.38 -0.93 -4.86
N VAL A 21 10.85 -1.37 -6.00
CA VAL A 21 9.96 -2.54 -6.06
C VAL A 21 10.67 -3.78 -5.52
N ALA A 22 11.90 -4.07 -5.97
CA ALA A 22 12.65 -5.23 -5.50
C ALA A 22 12.88 -5.22 -3.98
N ILE A 23 13.17 -4.04 -3.41
CA ILE A 23 13.33 -3.87 -1.96
C ILE A 23 11.99 -4.05 -1.22
N LEU A 24 10.92 -3.44 -1.72
CA LEU A 24 9.60 -3.46 -1.07
C LEU A 24 8.87 -4.80 -1.23
N GLU A 25 9.27 -5.65 -2.17
CA GLU A 25 8.73 -7.00 -2.34
C GLU A 25 9.64 -8.09 -1.79
N ALA A 26 10.85 -7.73 -1.35
CA ALA A 26 11.76 -8.67 -0.71
C ALA A 26 11.07 -9.35 0.49
N PRO A 27 11.18 -10.69 0.60
CA PRO A 27 10.62 -11.40 1.73
C PRO A 27 11.28 -10.94 3.02
N TYR A 28 10.47 -10.63 4.02
CA TYR A 28 10.90 -10.28 5.37
C TYR A 28 10.59 -11.44 6.32
N ALA A 29 11.32 -11.51 7.43
CA ALA A 29 11.20 -12.59 8.39
C ALA A 29 9.76 -12.70 8.93
N ALA A 30 9.32 -13.94 9.17
CA ALA A 30 8.08 -14.20 9.90
C ALA A 30 8.14 -13.56 11.30
N PRO A 31 6.99 -13.15 11.88
CA PRO A 31 7.00 -12.61 13.24
C PRO A 31 7.50 -13.67 14.21
N GLY A 32 8.15 -13.23 15.29
CA GLY A 32 8.34 -14.05 16.47
C GLY A 32 7.00 -14.37 17.14
N THR A 33 7.05 -15.12 18.25
CA THR A 33 5.83 -15.58 18.94
C THR A 33 5.34 -14.60 20.01
N SER A 34 6.14 -13.60 20.36
CA SER A 34 5.77 -12.63 21.39
C SER A 34 4.78 -11.59 20.85
N PRO A 35 3.94 -10.99 21.70
CA PRO A 35 3.04 -9.90 21.29
C PRO A 35 3.79 -8.70 20.69
N GLU A 36 5.00 -8.41 21.17
CA GLU A 36 5.86 -7.34 20.66
C GLU A 36 6.38 -7.63 19.25
N ASP A 37 6.77 -8.88 18.97
CA ASP A 37 7.20 -9.30 17.63
C ASP A 37 6.07 -9.21 16.62
N ILE A 38 4.86 -9.65 17.00
CA ILE A 38 3.66 -9.59 16.15
C ILE A 38 3.33 -8.13 15.84
N ALA A 39 3.31 -7.25 16.86
CA ALA A 39 3.04 -5.83 16.66
C ALA A 39 4.11 -5.14 15.79
N ALA A 40 5.39 -5.48 15.95
CA ALA A 40 6.46 -4.94 15.13
C ALA A 40 6.34 -5.40 13.66
N PHE A 41 5.96 -6.66 13.44
CA PHE A 41 5.73 -7.22 12.12
C PHE A 41 4.52 -6.58 11.41
N ASP A 42 3.44 -6.33 12.13
CA ASP A 42 2.28 -5.62 11.59
C ASP A 42 2.64 -4.18 11.20
N HIS A 43 3.36 -3.44 12.05
CA HIS A 43 3.89 -2.11 11.71
C HIS A 43 4.79 -2.13 10.46
N GLN A 44 5.62 -3.17 10.29
CA GLN A 44 6.45 -3.32 9.11
C GLN A 44 5.58 -3.53 7.86
N LYS A 45 4.60 -4.44 7.92
CA LYS A 45 3.64 -4.69 6.84
C LYS A 45 2.89 -3.43 6.42
N GLU A 46 2.39 -2.67 7.38
CA GLU A 46 1.70 -1.40 7.13
C GLU A 46 2.60 -0.39 6.42
N GLY A 47 3.86 -0.28 6.85
CA GLY A 47 4.86 0.58 6.20
C GLY A 47 5.10 0.19 4.75
N MET A 48 5.28 -1.10 4.48
CA MET A 48 5.50 -1.63 3.13
C MET A 48 4.34 -1.36 2.21
N VAL A 49 3.11 -1.57 2.68
CA VAL A 49 1.89 -1.30 1.90
C VAL A 49 1.79 0.18 1.51
N VAL A 50 2.05 1.09 2.45
CA VAL A 50 2.03 2.54 2.18
C VAL A 50 3.16 2.95 1.22
N PHE A 51 4.34 2.36 1.35
CA PHE A 51 5.47 2.62 0.45
C PHE A 51 5.21 2.12 -0.97
N LEU A 52 4.66 0.91 -1.13
CA LEU A 52 4.22 0.39 -2.43
C LEU A 52 3.14 1.27 -3.05
N GLY A 53 2.15 1.69 -2.27
CA GLY A 53 1.11 2.61 -2.73
C GLY A 53 1.69 3.96 -3.18
N SER A 54 2.66 4.50 -2.44
CA SER A 54 3.36 5.72 -2.83
C SER A 54 4.18 5.55 -4.11
N LEU A 55 4.83 4.40 -4.28
CA LEU A 55 5.65 4.11 -5.46
C LEU A 55 4.79 3.90 -6.72
N ALA A 56 3.65 3.22 -6.58
CA ALA A 56 2.71 2.98 -7.67
C ALA A 56 2.22 4.28 -8.34
N ARG A 57 2.22 5.40 -7.62
CA ARG A 57 1.86 6.72 -8.17
C ARG A 57 2.81 7.20 -9.26
N HIS A 58 4.01 6.63 -9.33
CA HIS A 58 5.03 6.94 -10.32
C HIS A 58 5.04 5.93 -11.49
N MET A 59 4.26 4.86 -11.41
CA MET A 59 4.19 3.82 -12.44
C MET A 59 3.20 4.20 -13.55
N ASP A 60 3.33 3.55 -14.71
CA ASP A 60 2.34 3.64 -15.77
C ASP A 60 1.01 3.04 -15.27
N LYS A 61 -0.11 3.71 -15.54
CA LYS A 61 -1.43 3.26 -15.11
C LYS A 61 -1.88 1.98 -15.83
N ALA A 62 -1.33 1.72 -17.02
CA ALA A 62 -1.56 0.47 -17.75
C ALA A 62 -0.70 -0.69 -17.24
N ASP A 63 0.23 -0.44 -16.29
CA ASP A 63 1.01 -1.51 -15.69
C ASP A 63 0.10 -2.41 -14.84
N PRO A 64 0.00 -3.72 -15.13
CA PRO A 64 -0.85 -4.64 -14.38
C PRO A 64 -0.50 -4.70 -12.88
N LYS A 65 0.72 -4.33 -12.51
CA LYS A 65 1.17 -4.26 -11.13
C LYS A 65 0.45 -3.18 -10.33
N VAL A 66 0.06 -2.07 -10.97
CA VAL A 66 -0.69 -1.01 -10.29
C VAL A 66 -2.04 -1.53 -9.80
N ALA A 67 -2.74 -2.32 -10.61
CA ALA A 67 -4.00 -2.95 -10.20
C ALA A 67 -3.81 -3.91 -9.01
N SER A 68 -2.73 -4.71 -9.01
CA SER A 68 -2.40 -5.58 -7.88
C SER A 68 -2.09 -4.80 -6.60
N ILE A 69 -1.37 -3.68 -6.70
CA ILE A 69 -1.07 -2.79 -5.56
C ILE A 69 -2.36 -2.16 -5.02
N VAL A 70 -3.29 -1.75 -5.89
CA VAL A 70 -4.60 -1.22 -5.48
C VAL A 70 -5.39 -2.26 -4.68
N GLN A 71 -5.45 -3.51 -5.14
CA GLN A 71 -6.14 -4.56 -4.39
C GLN A 71 -5.50 -4.81 -3.02
N ARG A 72 -4.16 -4.86 -2.95
CA ARG A 72 -3.45 -5.00 -1.68
C ARG A 72 -3.67 -3.83 -0.71
N LEU A 73 -3.79 -2.61 -1.24
CA LEU A 73 -4.16 -1.42 -0.47
C LEU A 73 -5.58 -1.55 0.10
N LEU A 74 -6.54 -2.01 -0.72
CA LEU A 74 -7.93 -2.24 -0.28
C LEU A 74 -8.01 -3.29 0.83
N ASP A 75 -7.34 -4.44 0.67
CA ASP A 75 -7.27 -5.49 1.70
C ASP A 75 -6.70 -4.95 3.03
N SER A 76 -5.73 -4.05 2.94
CA SER A 76 -5.06 -3.47 4.09
C SER A 76 -5.90 -2.41 4.83
N LEU A 77 -7.03 -1.95 4.27
CA LEU A 77 -7.95 -1.04 4.99
C LEU A 77 -8.61 -1.72 6.20
N LYS A 78 -8.67 -3.06 6.21
CA LYS A 78 -9.24 -3.86 7.31
C LYS A 78 -8.39 -3.83 8.59
N ILE A 79 -7.16 -3.29 8.52
CA ILE A 79 -6.28 -3.13 9.66
C ILE A 79 -6.85 -2.03 10.58
N PRO A 80 -7.10 -2.29 11.89
CA PRO A 80 -7.75 -1.36 12.81
C PRO A 80 -6.79 -0.27 13.31
N SER A 81 -6.26 0.54 12.39
CA SER A 81 -5.30 1.60 12.67
C SER A 81 -5.61 2.84 11.83
N GLU A 82 -6.20 3.87 12.45
CA GLU A 82 -6.60 5.11 11.77
C GLU A 82 -5.42 5.78 11.00
N PRO A 83 -4.20 5.89 11.57
CA PRO A 83 -3.08 6.49 10.83
C PRO A 83 -2.69 5.71 9.58
N VAL A 84 -2.90 4.40 9.57
CA VAL A 84 -2.60 3.48 8.47
C VAL A 84 -3.67 3.58 7.41
N GLN A 85 -4.94 3.42 7.80
CA GLN A 85 -6.10 3.59 6.92
C GLN A 85 -6.08 4.94 6.19
N ARG A 86 -5.76 6.03 6.90
CA ARG A 86 -5.63 7.36 6.30
C ARG A 86 -4.52 7.43 5.23
N ALA A 87 -3.38 6.79 5.46
CA ALA A 87 -2.31 6.77 4.46
C ALA A 87 -2.64 5.89 3.26
N ILE A 88 -3.31 4.76 3.49
CA ILE A 88 -3.81 3.89 2.43
C ILE A 88 -4.80 4.66 1.56
N ALA A 89 -5.76 5.37 2.15
CA ALA A 89 -6.73 6.18 1.42
C ALA A 89 -6.07 7.28 0.56
N LEU A 90 -5.03 7.94 1.08
CA LEU A 90 -4.23 8.93 0.35
C LEU A 90 -3.46 8.31 -0.83
N CYS A 91 -3.05 7.04 -0.72
CA CYS A 91 -2.41 6.31 -1.81
C CYS A 91 -3.41 5.83 -2.86
N LEU A 92 -4.60 5.39 -2.45
CA LEU A 92 -5.65 4.89 -3.34
C LEU A 92 -6.20 5.96 -4.27
N SER A 93 -6.49 7.17 -3.75
CA SER A 93 -7.13 8.25 -4.52
C SER A 93 -6.50 8.51 -5.90
N PRO A 94 -5.16 8.69 -6.05
CA PRO A 94 -4.54 8.88 -7.36
C PRO A 94 -4.45 7.61 -8.23
N LEU A 95 -4.64 6.42 -7.66
CA LEU A 95 -4.51 5.12 -8.35
C LEU A 95 -5.84 4.57 -8.88
N ILE A 96 -6.99 5.05 -8.38
CA ILE A 96 -8.33 4.64 -8.85
C ILE A 96 -8.48 4.63 -10.39
N PRO A 97 -7.94 5.59 -11.15
CA PRO A 97 -8.05 5.56 -12.61
C PRO A 97 -7.44 4.30 -13.28
N ALA A 98 -6.48 3.62 -12.63
CA ALA A 98 -5.88 2.38 -13.15
C ALA A 98 -6.79 1.16 -13.00
N VAL A 99 -7.82 1.24 -12.15
CA VAL A 99 -8.80 0.16 -11.90
C VAL A 99 -10.23 0.62 -12.21
N LYS A 100 -10.37 1.55 -13.15
CA LYS A 100 -11.66 2.19 -13.46
C LYS A 100 -12.76 1.19 -13.78
N ASP A 101 -12.44 0.10 -14.49
CA ASP A 101 -13.44 -0.92 -14.85
C ASP A 101 -13.95 -1.73 -13.65
N GLN A 102 -13.22 -1.71 -12.53
CA GLN A 102 -13.57 -2.39 -11.27
C GLN A 102 -14.16 -1.41 -10.23
N SER A 103 -14.36 -0.14 -10.58
CA SER A 103 -14.68 0.91 -9.59
C SER A 103 -15.97 0.65 -8.83
N THR A 104 -16.98 0.08 -9.51
CA THR A 104 -18.28 -0.24 -8.90
C THR A 104 -18.14 -1.35 -7.85
N ASP A 105 -17.38 -2.40 -8.16
CA ASP A 105 -17.16 -3.53 -7.25
C ASP A 105 -16.36 -3.10 -6.03
N ILE A 106 -15.31 -2.29 -6.25
CA ILE A 106 -14.50 -1.69 -5.17
C ILE A 106 -15.40 -0.84 -4.25
N LEU A 107 -16.26 0.01 -4.81
CA LEU A 107 -17.16 0.84 -4.02
C LEU A 107 -18.13 -0.01 -3.19
N ASN A 108 -18.71 -1.06 -3.77
CA ASN A 108 -19.61 -1.97 -3.05
C ASN A 108 -18.88 -2.69 -1.90
N SER A 109 -17.65 -3.15 -2.12
CA SER A 109 -16.83 -3.77 -1.08
C SER A 109 -16.56 -2.79 0.05
N LEU A 110 -16.15 -1.55 -0.26
CA LEU A 110 -15.87 -0.53 0.75
C LEU A 110 -17.12 -0.15 1.56
N LEU A 111 -18.29 -0.08 0.92
CA LEU A 111 -19.55 0.18 1.62
C LEU A 111 -19.95 -0.96 2.54
N THR A 112 -19.68 -2.21 2.14
CA THR A 112 -19.97 -3.40 2.95
C THR A 112 -19.02 -3.51 4.13
N ASP A 113 -17.73 -3.22 3.93
CA ASP A 113 -16.70 -3.30 4.97
C ASP A 113 -16.80 -2.14 6.00
N ALA A 114 -17.55 -1.07 5.68
CA ALA A 114 -17.76 0.08 6.57
C ALA A 114 -18.98 -0.06 7.51
N THR A 115 -19.83 -1.07 7.31
CA THR A 115 -21.04 -1.36 8.10
C THR A 115 -20.84 -2.54 9.02
#